data_AF-A0A7K3B0B8-F1
#
_entry.id   AF-A0A7K3B0B8-F1
#
_cell.length_a   1.000
_cell.length_b   1.000
_cell.length_c   1.000
_cell.angle_alpha   90.00
_cell.angle_beta   90.00
_cell.angle_gamma   90.00
#
_symmetry.space_group_name_H-M   'P 1'
#
loop_
_entity.id
_entity.type
_entity.pdbx_description
1 polymer ?
#
loop_
_entity_poly.entity_id
_entity_poly.type
_entity_poly.pdbx_seq_one_letter_code
_entity_poly.pdbx_strand_id
1 'polypeptide(L)'
;MEPSGAEQIVTTLQGEWFQTEGIPDFSGREAELTAHARTVLGRFGKEALFFTTALTARNDPHADMLRRDGAYEGFTGHVMDCGVIAVSATEVGVFRGFTIG
;
A
#
# COMPACT_ATOMS: atom_id res chain seq x y z
N MET A 1 4.21 3.64 9.51
CA MET A 1 3.53 2.34 9.32
C MET A 1 4.61 1.27 9.28
N GLU A 2 4.30 0.05 9.72
CA GLU A 2 5.23 -1.08 9.61
C GLU A 2 5.44 -1.51 8.14
N PRO A 3 6.58 -2.14 7.79
CA PRO A 3 6.84 -2.62 6.44
C PRO A 3 5.77 -3.58 5.91
N SER A 4 5.18 -4.42 6.77
CA SER A 4 4.10 -5.33 6.39
C SER A 4 2.86 -4.60 5.89
N GLY A 5 2.48 -3.48 6.53
CA GLY A 5 1.37 -2.65 6.06
C GLY A 5 1.67 -2.00 4.71
N ALA A 6 2.92 -1.59 4.47
CA ALA A 6 3.36 -1.05 3.19
C ALA A 6 3.28 -2.10 2.07
N GLU A 7 3.75 -3.32 2.33
CA GLU A 7 3.65 -4.46 1.41
C GLU A 7 2.20 -4.75 1.03
N GLN A 8 1.30 -4.77 2.02
CA GLN A 8 -0.14 -4.99 1.82
C GLN A 8 -0.78 -3.88 0.98
N ILE A 9 -0.50 -2.60 1.25
CA ILE A 9 -1.03 -1.50 0.42
C ILE A 9 -0.53 -1.61 -1.02
N VAL A 10 0.77 -1.86 -1.24
CA VAL A 10 1.31 -2.03 -2.60
C VAL A 10 0.65 -3.19 -3.32
N THR A 11 0.31 -4.27 -2.61
CA THR A 11 -0.47 -5.38 -3.16
C THR A 11 -1.87 -4.96 -3.57
N THR A 12 -2.60 -4.23 -2.71
CA THR A 12 -3.97 -3.80 -3.01
C THR A 12 -4.04 -2.79 -4.16
N LEU A 13 -2.95 -2.06 -4.46
CA LEU A 13 -2.88 -1.16 -5.63
C LEU A 13 -3.13 -1.85 -6.98
N GLN A 14 -3.03 -3.18 -7.05
CA GLN A 14 -3.33 -3.96 -8.25
C GLN A 14 -4.82 -4.23 -8.46
N GLY A 15 -5.63 -4.11 -7.41
CA GLY A 15 -7.07 -4.36 -7.46
C GLY A 15 -7.86 -3.12 -7.86
N GLU A 16 -9.00 -3.34 -8.52
CA GLU A 16 -10.00 -2.27 -8.68
C GLU A 16 -10.38 -1.72 -7.30
N TRP A 17 -10.58 -0.40 -7.22
CA TRP A 17 -10.86 0.32 -5.98
C TRP A 17 -9.86 0.08 -4.82
N PHE A 18 -8.67 -0.45 -5.12
CA PHE A 18 -7.66 -0.84 -4.13
C PHE A 18 -8.19 -1.89 -3.13
N GLN A 19 -8.98 -2.82 -3.63
CA GLN A 19 -9.59 -3.91 -2.88
C GLN A 19 -9.08 -5.26 -3.39
N THR A 20 -8.85 -6.20 -2.46
CA THR A 20 -8.37 -7.55 -2.81
C THR A 20 -9.37 -8.33 -3.65
N GLU A 21 -10.66 -8.02 -3.51
CA GLU A 21 -11.78 -8.56 -4.28
C GLU A 21 -11.66 -8.23 -5.78
N GLY A 22 -10.98 -7.13 -6.11
CA GLY A 22 -10.66 -6.74 -7.48
C GLY A 22 -9.44 -7.46 -8.08
N ILE A 23 -8.75 -8.32 -7.32
CA ILE A 23 -7.55 -9.05 -7.76
C ILE A 23 -7.94 -10.51 -8.09
N PRO A 24 -7.74 -10.97 -9.34
CA PRO A 24 -8.06 -12.35 -9.73
C PRO A 24 -7.27 -13.38 -8.92
N ASP A 25 -8.00 -14.35 -8.36
CA ASP A 25 -7.47 -15.44 -7.51
C ASP A 25 -6.58 -14.93 -6.37
N PHE A 26 -7.00 -13.86 -5.69
CA PHE A 26 -6.22 -13.25 -4.62
C PHE A 26 -5.84 -14.26 -3.54
N SER A 27 -6.76 -15.10 -3.07
CA SER A 27 -6.48 -16.10 -2.04
C SER A 27 -5.39 -17.10 -2.44
N GLY A 28 -5.32 -17.49 -3.72
CA GLY A 28 -4.27 -18.37 -4.22
C GLY A 28 -2.91 -17.68 -4.42
N ARG A 29 -2.92 -16.34 -4.52
CA ARG A 29 -1.78 -15.53 -4.94
C ARG A 29 -1.27 -14.56 -3.86
N GLU A 30 -1.94 -14.44 -2.72
CA GLU A 30 -1.65 -13.45 -1.67
C GLU A 30 -0.18 -13.49 -1.25
N ALA A 31 0.35 -14.68 -0.96
CA ALA A 31 1.74 -14.86 -0.53
C ALA A 31 2.74 -14.44 -1.62
N GLU A 32 2.45 -14.75 -2.89
CA GLU A 32 3.27 -14.38 -4.04
C GLU A 32 3.26 -12.86 -4.26
N LEU A 33 2.06 -12.25 -4.29
CA LEU A 33 1.89 -10.81 -4.49
C LEU A 33 2.55 -10.00 -3.38
N THR A 34 2.41 -10.45 -2.12
CA THR A 34 3.07 -9.84 -0.97
C THR A 34 4.59 -9.98 -1.05
N ALA A 35 5.11 -11.12 -1.53
CA ALA A 35 6.55 -11.30 -1.75
C ALA A 35 7.08 -10.38 -2.87
N HIS A 36 6.31 -10.14 -3.92
CA HIS A 36 6.65 -9.16 -4.96
C HIS A 36 6.68 -7.73 -4.39
N ALA A 37 5.67 -7.34 -3.61
CA ALA A 37 5.64 -6.04 -2.94
C ALA A 37 6.86 -5.86 -2.02
N ARG A 38 7.20 -6.89 -1.24
CA ARG A 38 8.41 -6.91 -0.40
C ARG A 38 9.68 -6.75 -1.21
N THR A 39 9.79 -7.41 -2.36
CA THR A 39 10.97 -7.30 -3.24
C THR A 39 11.15 -5.87 -3.74
N VAL A 40 10.06 -5.22 -4.14
CA VAL A 40 10.06 -3.82 -4.60
C VAL A 40 10.44 -2.87 -3.46
N LEU A 41 9.80 -3.00 -2.30
CA LEU A 41 10.06 -2.13 -1.15
C LEU A 41 11.43 -2.41 -0.50
N GLY A 42 11.94 -3.63 -0.58
CA GLY A 42 13.24 -4.04 -0.05
C GLY A 42 14.42 -3.28 -0.66
N ARG A 43 14.26 -2.73 -1.88
CA ARG A 43 15.25 -1.84 -2.51
C ARG A 43 15.58 -0.61 -1.66
N PHE A 44 14.62 -0.10 -0.87
CA PHE A 44 14.83 1.07 -0.01
C PHE A 44 15.67 0.74 1.25
N GLY A 45 15.92 -0.54 1.49
CA GLY A 45 16.70 -1.02 2.62
C GLY A 45 15.89 -1.17 3.90
N LYS A 46 16.48 -1.86 4.88
CA LYS A 46 15.86 -2.18 6.17
C LYS A 46 15.54 -0.96 7.06
N GLU A 47 16.23 0.16 6.84
CA GLU A 47 16.04 1.40 7.61
C GLU A 47 15.06 2.36 6.91
N ALA A 48 14.38 1.91 5.86
CA ALA A 48 13.41 2.73 5.14
C ALA A 48 12.20 3.05 6.01
N LEU A 49 11.69 4.29 5.85
CA LEU A 49 10.47 4.73 6.48
C LEU A 49 9.31 4.67 5.48
N PHE A 50 8.15 4.18 5.93
CA PHE A 50 6.95 4.05 5.10
C PHE A 50 5.80 4.91 5.63
N PHE A 51 5.25 5.72 4.74
CA PHE A 51 4.14 6.63 5.00
C PHE A 51 2.96 6.31 4.09
N THR A 52 1.75 6.53 4.57
CA THR A 52 0.51 6.37 3.79
C THR A 52 -0.53 7.38 4.25
N THR A 53 -1.50 7.67 3.39
CA THR A 53 -2.70 8.44 3.75
C THR A 53 -3.91 7.57 4.12
N ALA A 54 -3.71 6.25 4.21
CA ALA A 54 -4.71 5.34 4.75
C ALA A 54 -5.01 5.73 6.22
N LEU A 55 -6.25 6.13 6.50
CA LEU A 55 -6.66 6.52 7.85
C LEU A 55 -6.52 5.39 8.85
N THR A 56 -6.71 4.15 8.41
CA THR A 56 -6.55 2.96 9.24
C THR A 56 -5.13 2.87 9.81
N ALA A 57 -4.11 3.17 9.00
CA ALA A 57 -2.71 3.16 9.43
C ALA A 57 -2.34 4.35 10.35
N ARG A 58 -3.12 5.44 10.34
CA ARG A 58 -2.96 6.56 11.29
C ARG A 58 -3.34 6.14 12.71
N ASN A 59 -4.40 5.35 12.84
CA ASN A 59 -4.95 4.94 14.13
C ASN A 59 -4.27 3.67 14.68
N ASP A 60 -3.84 2.78 13.78
CA ASP A 60 -3.16 1.55 14.13
C ASP A 60 -2.04 1.24 13.13
N PRO A 61 -0.75 1.35 13.53
CA PRO A 61 0.38 1.05 12.66
C PRO A 61 0.51 -0.45 12.29
N HIS A 62 -0.23 -1.34 12.94
CA HIS A 62 -0.29 -2.78 12.70
C HIS A 62 -1.59 -3.25 12.03
N ALA A 63 -2.46 -2.32 11.64
CA ALA A 63 -3.72 -2.70 11.01
C ALA A 63 -3.51 -3.50 9.73
N ASP A 64 -4.41 -4.46 9.50
CA ASP A 64 -4.45 -5.24 8.27
C ASP A 64 -4.90 -4.36 7.11
N MET A 65 -3.98 -4.04 6.20
CA MET A 65 -4.26 -3.20 5.05
C MET A 65 -4.88 -3.96 3.87
N LEU A 66 -4.98 -5.30 3.94
CA LEU A 66 -5.68 -6.10 2.92
C LEU A 66 -7.20 -5.97 3.07
N ARG A 67 -7.69 -5.90 4.32
CA ARG A 67 -9.11 -5.74 4.67
C ARG A 67 -9.42 -4.27 4.88
N ARG A 68 -9.51 -3.53 3.78
CA ARG A 68 -9.65 -2.08 3.81
C ARG A 68 -11.07 -1.67 4.26
N ASP A 69 -11.22 -1.44 5.56
CA ASP A 69 -12.45 -0.91 6.17
C ASP A 69 -12.50 0.64 6.21
N GLY A 70 -11.48 1.32 5.69
CA GLY A 70 -11.26 2.77 5.88
C GLY A 70 -11.20 3.62 4.60
N ALA A 71 -11.60 4.89 4.76
CA ALA A 71 -11.41 5.95 3.77
C ALA A 71 -9.93 6.39 3.72
N TYR A 72 -9.46 6.82 2.55
CA TYR A 72 -8.18 7.51 2.41
C TYR A 72 -8.44 9.01 2.45
N GLU A 73 -7.68 9.74 3.26
CA GLU A 73 -7.59 11.19 3.09
C GLU A 73 -6.78 11.45 1.82
N GLY A 74 -7.39 12.08 0.82
CA GLY A 74 -6.71 12.35 -0.45
C GLY A 74 -5.46 13.19 -0.22
N PHE A 75 -4.30 12.72 -0.70
CA PHE A 75 -3.08 13.54 -0.74
C PHE A 75 -3.14 14.54 -1.91
N THR A 76 -3.93 14.21 -2.92
CA THR A 76 -4.28 15.00 -4.10
C THR A 76 -5.78 15.25 -4.12
N GLY A 77 -6.23 16.20 -4.97
CA GLY A 77 -7.67 16.42 -5.20
C GLY A 77 -8.38 15.29 -5.96
N HIS A 78 -7.69 14.20 -6.29
CA HIS A 78 -8.27 13.03 -6.96
C HIS A 78 -8.94 12.10 -5.96
N VAL A 79 -10.04 11.50 -6.40
CA VAL A 79 -10.79 10.52 -5.62
C VAL A 79 -9.91 9.28 -5.42
N MET A 80 -9.91 8.78 -4.17
CA MET A 80 -9.15 7.60 -3.75
C MET A 80 -7.66 7.65 -4.07
N ASP A 81 -7.00 8.70 -3.62
CA ASP A 81 -5.56 8.83 -3.74
C ASP A 81 -4.82 7.93 -2.73
N CYS A 82 -4.61 6.68 -3.11
CA CYS A 82 -4.13 5.61 -2.23
C CYS A 82 -2.71 5.20 -2.56
N GLY A 83 -1.90 4.94 -1.54
CA GLY A 83 -0.54 4.51 -1.79
C GLY A 83 0.39 4.55 -0.59
N VAL A 84 1.67 4.33 -0.90
CA VAL A 84 2.79 4.32 0.03
C VAL A 84 3.87 5.27 -0.47
N ILE A 85 4.46 6.02 0.44
CA ILE A 85 5.72 6.74 0.23
C ILE A 85 6.80 6.00 1.01
N ALA A 86 7.81 5.50 0.31
CA ALA A 86 8.99 4.88 0.87
C ALA A 86 10.15 5.89 0.86
N VAL A 87 10.81 6.10 2.00
CA VAL A 87 11.91 7.05 2.15
C VAL A 87 13.13 6.33 2.70
N SER A 88 14.24 6.40 1.99
CA SER A 88 15.56 5.96 2.44
C SER A 88 16.53 7.15 2.51
N ALA A 89 17.78 6.90 2.91
CA ALA A 89 18.81 7.94 2.93
C ALA A 89 19.16 8.50 1.54
N THR A 90 18.86 7.76 0.47
CA THR A 90 19.31 8.07 -0.90
C THR A 90 18.19 8.11 -1.93
N GLU A 91 16.99 7.63 -1.61
CA GLU A 91 15.89 7.49 -2.58
C GLU A 91 14.54 7.72 -1.91
N VAL A 92 13.60 8.32 -2.67
CA VAL A 92 12.18 8.41 -2.30
C VAL A 92 11.37 7.75 -3.39
N GLY A 93 10.53 6.79 -3.01
CA GLY A 93 9.61 6.07 -3.88
C GLY A 93 8.17 6.42 -3.56
N VAL A 94 7.35 6.65 -4.58
CA VAL A 94 5.92 6.89 -4.43
C VAL A 94 5.17 5.84 -5.24
N PHE A 95 4.50 4.94 -4.53
CA PHE A 95 3.64 3.90 -5.10
C PHE A 95 2.20 4.34 -4.90
N ARG A 96 1.53 4.76 -5.97
CA ARG A 96 0.24 5.44 -5.85
C ARG A 96 -0.68 5.01 -6.98
N GLY A 97 -1.91 4.68 -6.61
CA GLY A 97 -3.00 4.40 -7.53
C GLY A 97 -4.01 5.53 -7.51
N PHE A 98 -4.62 5.78 -8.67
CA PHE A 98 -5.71 6.75 -8.82
C PHE A 98 -6.88 6.05 -9.49
N THR A 99 -8.11 6.33 -9.04
CA THR A 99 -9.29 6.04 -9.86
C THR A 99 -9.63 7.29 -10.67
N ILE A 100 -9.68 7.13 -11.99
CA ILE A 100 -10.19 8.15 -12.91
C ILE A 100 -11.65 7.83 -13.13
N GLY A 101 -12.53 8.75 -12.70
CA GLY A 101 -13.96 8.70 -12.99
C GLY A 101 -14.29 9.13 -14.40
#